data_AF-A0A223ELI7-F1
#
_entry.id   AF-A0A223ELI7-F1
#
_cell.length_a   1.000
_cell.length_b   1.000
_cell.length_c   1.000
_cell.angle_alpha   90.00
_cell.angle_beta   90.00
_cell.angle_gamma   90.00
#
_symmetry.space_group_name_H-M   'P 1'
#
loop_
_entity.id
_entity.type
_entity.pdbx_description
1 polymer ?
#
loop_
_entity_poly.entity_id
_entity_poly.type
_entity_poly.pdbx_seq_one_letter_code
_entity_poly.pdbx_strand_id
1 'polypeptide(L)'
;MKRRNLLRNFIIFIFAFIFGYTIKKEGQNMVLQRINSTNFEGENGKSIIKEIRFLAKQAEAIETELGDRGVNVKQFGAIGDGITNDTKAIKKALASLRKGQLIIFPTGGKYLFNETLIFDGINVMAVGCEFIYNGNVSPAIQIGNKTEYNNRVKVEGLFVRKFTRDWANNIIGILFINNMESSFYDIGAENFYRGIVFKGNGKGTSYNRLFPSRVYNNRYSLVFTSDDRGWANENTVIGGRFSWSSIPFKDGEYAHLVIEKASDGYVQNNIKFYGCSLEDGGFANGFAIICAGNYNSFHDCRFEGAEKIKFLQYSKLNIVSSGYGLDVSKVEEELGANSNTIISGSGSQIRGGTAKNPTLTISNDTGNTSKVFSVINPMGTETVNINNSGDITSRGVAYYEKGFRFFTSDGTCNDRGIFQGAGSPEGVVTARTGSIYLNRSGGAGTTMYVKEKGTTNTGWVAK
;
A
#
# COMPACT_ATOMS: atom_id res chain seq x y z
N MET A 1 -51.55 82.67 -11.93
CA MET A 1 -50.83 82.27 -10.70
C MET A 1 -50.56 80.76 -10.55
N LYS A 2 -51.43 79.83 -11.00
CA LYS A 2 -51.25 78.37 -10.76
C LYS A 2 -50.09 77.68 -11.51
N ARG A 3 -49.71 78.11 -12.73
CA ARG A 3 -48.59 77.52 -13.50
C ARG A 3 -47.19 77.77 -12.92
N ARG A 4 -46.94 78.96 -12.34
CA ARG A 4 -45.63 79.32 -11.74
C ARG A 4 -45.31 78.49 -10.49
N ASN A 5 -46.33 78.14 -9.71
CA ASN A 5 -46.17 77.31 -8.52
C ASN A 5 -45.91 75.84 -8.86
N LEU A 6 -46.50 75.33 -9.95
CA LEU A 6 -46.25 73.96 -10.42
C LEU A 6 -44.79 73.78 -10.84
N LEU A 7 -44.26 74.70 -11.66
CA LEU A 7 -42.88 74.63 -12.16
C LEU A 7 -41.86 74.76 -11.02
N ARG A 8 -42.11 75.67 -10.07
CA ARG A 8 -41.27 75.85 -8.87
C ARG A 8 -41.21 74.56 -8.03
N ASN A 9 -42.36 73.94 -7.80
CA ASN A 9 -42.43 72.72 -6.99
C ASN A 9 -41.80 71.52 -7.70
N PHE A 10 -41.92 71.45 -9.03
CA PHE A 10 -41.28 70.41 -9.82
C PHE A 10 -39.74 70.52 -9.81
N ILE A 11 -39.19 71.73 -9.94
CA ILE A 11 -37.74 71.96 -9.87
C ILE A 11 -37.20 71.63 -8.47
N ILE A 12 -37.92 72.04 -7.41
CA ILE A 12 -37.54 71.72 -6.02
C ILE A 12 -37.58 70.21 -5.78
N PHE A 13 -38.53 69.49 -6.38
CA PHE A 13 -38.60 68.02 -6.32
C PHE A 13 -37.40 67.35 -6.99
N ILE A 14 -37.03 67.79 -8.20
CA ILE A 14 -35.85 67.28 -8.91
C ILE A 14 -34.57 67.55 -8.12
N PHE A 15 -34.42 68.78 -7.59
CA PHE A 15 -33.27 69.14 -6.76
C PHE A 15 -33.20 68.29 -5.49
N ALA A 16 -34.33 68.09 -4.81
CA ALA A 16 -34.39 67.25 -3.63
C ALA A 16 -33.99 65.79 -3.93
N PHE A 17 -34.48 65.24 -5.04
CA PHE A 17 -34.17 63.88 -5.46
C PHE A 17 -32.68 63.70 -5.82
N ILE A 18 -32.10 64.61 -6.62
CA ILE A 18 -30.70 64.53 -7.06
C ILE A 18 -29.72 64.63 -5.88
N PHE A 19 -30.02 65.50 -4.90
CA PHE A 19 -29.10 65.80 -3.81
C PHE A 19 -29.42 65.07 -2.50
N GLY A 20 -30.36 64.12 -2.51
CA GLY A 20 -30.72 63.33 -1.32
C GLY A 20 -31.33 64.18 -0.20
N TYR A 21 -32.26 65.06 -0.53
CA TYR A 21 -33.09 65.82 0.41
C TYR A 21 -34.53 65.31 0.38
N THR A 22 -35.20 65.33 1.54
CA THR A 22 -36.66 65.18 1.63
C THR A 22 -37.32 66.55 1.65
N ILE A 23 -38.47 66.68 1.01
CA ILE A 23 -39.26 67.92 1.01
C ILE A 23 -40.27 67.86 2.15
N LYS A 24 -40.20 68.83 3.07
CA LYS A 24 -41.21 69.03 4.13
C LYS A 24 -41.97 70.32 3.86
N LYS A 25 -43.30 70.29 3.99
CA LYS A 25 -44.16 71.47 3.85
C LYS A 25 -44.45 72.06 5.23
N GLU A 26 -44.03 73.30 5.46
CA GLU A 26 -44.32 74.05 6.69
C GLU A 26 -45.11 75.31 6.33
N GLY A 27 -46.44 75.27 6.58
CA GLY A 27 -47.34 76.33 6.16
C GLY A 27 -47.36 76.53 4.64
N GLN A 28 -47.03 77.75 4.18
CA GLN A 28 -46.91 78.08 2.74
C GLN A 28 -45.50 77.84 2.18
N ASN A 29 -44.53 77.46 3.01
CA ASN A 29 -43.14 77.25 2.61
C ASN A 29 -42.80 75.76 2.43
N MET A 30 -41.87 75.47 1.52
CA MET A 30 -41.27 74.15 1.37
C MET A 30 -39.83 74.22 1.84
N VAL A 31 -39.45 73.32 2.74
CA VAL A 31 -38.11 73.24 3.32
C VAL A 31 -37.45 71.96 2.81
N LEU A 32 -36.21 72.09 2.35
CA LEU A 32 -35.37 70.97 1.97
C LEU A 32 -34.62 70.49 3.22
N GLN A 33 -34.90 69.26 3.65
CA GLN A 33 -34.20 68.62 4.76
C GLN A 33 -33.24 67.57 4.20
N ARG A 34 -31.94 67.72 4.49
CA ARG A 34 -30.94 66.74 4.03
C ARG A 34 -31.25 65.40 4.67
N ILE A 35 -31.31 64.34 3.87
CA ILE A 35 -31.44 62.98 4.40
C ILE A 35 -30.16 62.70 5.19
N ASN A 36 -30.27 62.74 6.52
CA ASN A 36 -29.19 62.33 7.39
C ASN A 36 -29.36 60.84 7.66
N SER A 37 -28.56 60.01 7.02
CA SER A 37 -28.59 58.54 7.17
C SER A 37 -28.32 58.07 8.61
N THR A 38 -27.87 58.96 9.50
CA THR A 38 -27.78 58.71 10.94
C THR A 38 -29.13 58.68 11.66
N ASN A 39 -30.18 59.27 11.07
CA ASN A 39 -31.50 59.46 11.70
C ASN A 39 -32.55 58.44 11.23
N PHE A 40 -32.19 57.53 10.34
CA PHE A 40 -33.05 56.40 9.98
C PHE A 40 -32.68 55.24 10.89
N GLU A 41 -33.60 54.94 11.80
CA GLU A 41 -33.50 53.83 12.74
C GLU A 41 -34.30 52.64 12.18
N GLY A 42 -33.75 51.43 12.31
CA GLY A 42 -34.51 50.20 12.07
C GLY A 42 -35.60 50.00 13.13
N GLU A 43 -36.42 48.94 13.00
CA GLU A 43 -37.54 48.63 13.93
C GLU A 43 -37.12 48.51 15.42
N ASN A 44 -35.82 48.39 15.68
CA ASN A 44 -35.16 48.21 16.95
C ASN A 44 -34.40 49.47 17.44
N GLY A 45 -34.61 50.64 16.81
CA GLY A 45 -34.06 51.94 17.25
C GLY A 45 -32.57 52.13 16.96
N LYS A 46 -31.93 51.23 16.21
CA LYS A 46 -30.52 51.37 15.81
C LYS A 46 -30.43 52.08 14.46
N SER A 47 -29.56 53.08 14.35
CA SER A 47 -29.23 53.69 13.06
C SER A 47 -28.80 52.62 12.05
N ILE A 48 -29.30 52.70 10.81
CA ILE A 48 -28.95 51.81 9.69
C ILE A 48 -27.42 51.64 9.54
N ILE A 49 -26.63 52.68 9.80
CA ILE A 49 -25.15 52.60 9.73
C ILE A 49 -24.58 51.64 10.79
N LYS A 50 -25.15 51.61 12.00
CA LYS A 50 -24.73 50.68 13.05
C LYS A 50 -25.09 49.24 12.68
N GLU A 51 -26.25 49.02 12.07
CA GLU A 51 -26.66 47.68 11.61
C GLU A 51 -25.76 47.18 10.48
N ILE A 52 -25.45 48.01 9.46
CA ILE A 52 -24.53 47.65 8.39
C ILE A 52 -23.14 47.28 8.93
N ARG A 53 -22.58 48.08 9.85
CA ARG A 53 -21.28 47.77 10.48
C ARG A 53 -21.33 46.47 11.29
N PHE A 54 -22.43 46.22 11.98
CA PHE A 54 -22.61 44.99 12.75
C PHE A 54 -22.67 43.77 11.84
N LEU A 55 -23.43 43.83 10.75
CA LEU A 55 -23.49 42.77 9.74
C LEU A 55 -22.13 42.53 9.07
N ALA A 56 -21.39 43.60 8.73
CA ALA A 56 -20.04 43.48 8.19
C ALA A 56 -19.09 42.75 9.15
N LYS A 57 -19.13 43.08 10.44
CA LYS A 57 -18.33 42.41 11.47
C LYS A 57 -18.73 40.94 11.66
N GLN A 58 -20.03 40.62 11.59
CA GLN A 58 -20.47 39.23 11.63
C GLN A 58 -20.01 38.45 10.39
N ALA A 59 -20.07 39.05 9.21
CA ALA A 59 -19.58 38.44 7.98
C ALA A 59 -18.07 38.16 8.07
N GLU A 60 -17.27 39.10 8.54
CA GLU A 60 -15.83 38.92 8.77
C GLU A 60 -15.53 37.80 9.78
N ALA A 61 -16.30 37.72 10.86
CA ALA A 61 -16.16 36.65 11.85
C ALA A 61 -16.50 35.27 11.26
N ILE A 62 -17.56 35.18 10.46
CA ILE A 62 -17.96 33.95 9.75
C ILE A 62 -16.89 33.56 8.71
N GLU A 63 -16.37 34.52 7.95
CA GLU A 63 -15.29 34.25 6.98
C GLU A 63 -14.03 33.73 7.67
N THR A 64 -13.70 34.29 8.84
CA THR A 64 -12.58 33.83 9.67
C THR A 64 -12.82 32.39 10.16
N GLU A 65 -14.00 32.12 10.72
CA GLU A 65 -14.37 30.78 11.21
C GLU A 65 -14.38 29.74 10.07
N LEU A 66 -14.92 30.08 8.90
CA LEU A 66 -14.91 29.20 7.73
C LEU A 66 -13.48 28.98 7.21
N GLY A 67 -12.64 30.01 7.22
CA GLY A 67 -11.23 29.91 6.84
C GLY A 67 -10.44 28.99 7.77
N ASP A 68 -10.74 28.99 9.07
CA ASP A 68 -10.15 28.07 10.04
C ASP A 68 -10.60 26.62 9.82
N ARG A 69 -11.79 26.41 9.23
CA ARG A 69 -12.32 25.07 8.90
C ARG A 69 -11.77 24.51 7.58
N GLY A 70 -11.39 25.36 6.65
CA GLY A 70 -10.73 24.98 5.39
C GLY A 70 -11.16 25.81 4.19
N VAL A 71 -10.35 25.78 3.14
CA VAL A 71 -10.55 26.56 1.91
C VAL A 71 -11.31 25.74 0.87
N ASN A 72 -12.49 26.20 0.47
CA ASN A 72 -13.31 25.53 -0.53
C ASN A 72 -12.97 26.00 -1.94
N VAL A 73 -12.62 25.08 -2.85
CA VAL A 73 -12.22 25.42 -4.22
C VAL A 73 -13.29 26.20 -5.01
N LYS A 74 -14.59 26.05 -4.66
CA LYS A 74 -15.68 26.79 -5.31
C LYS A 74 -15.64 28.29 -5.01
N GLN A 75 -15.05 28.71 -3.88
CA GLN A 75 -14.85 30.13 -3.57
C GLN A 75 -13.91 30.82 -4.58
N PHE A 76 -13.09 30.04 -5.30
CA PHE A 76 -12.14 30.51 -6.30
C PHE A 76 -12.63 30.29 -7.73
N GLY A 77 -13.88 29.89 -7.90
CA GLY A 77 -14.54 29.71 -9.20
C GLY A 77 -14.39 28.31 -9.81
N ALA A 78 -14.01 27.29 -9.03
CA ALA A 78 -14.02 25.91 -9.52
C ALA A 78 -15.47 25.43 -9.65
N ILE A 79 -15.82 24.88 -10.80
CA ILE A 79 -17.18 24.44 -11.11
C ILE A 79 -17.39 23.00 -10.66
N GLY A 80 -16.48 22.10 -10.99
CA GLY A 80 -16.57 20.69 -10.62
C GLY A 80 -17.62 19.90 -11.43
N ASP A 81 -17.85 20.25 -12.69
CA ASP A 81 -18.82 19.62 -13.60
C ASP A 81 -18.23 18.52 -14.51
N GLY A 82 -16.90 18.37 -14.50
CA GLY A 82 -16.15 17.42 -15.32
C GLY A 82 -15.91 17.88 -16.76
N ILE A 83 -16.31 19.10 -17.10
CA ILE A 83 -16.28 19.68 -18.45
C ILE A 83 -15.49 20.99 -18.44
N THR A 84 -15.77 21.88 -17.50
CA THR A 84 -15.09 23.15 -17.31
C THR A 84 -13.68 22.89 -16.79
N ASN A 85 -12.67 23.49 -17.43
CA ASN A 85 -11.29 23.38 -16.96
C ASN A 85 -11.09 24.23 -15.70
N ASP A 86 -11.05 23.55 -14.56
CA ASP A 86 -10.94 24.13 -13.21
C ASP A 86 -9.50 24.44 -12.78
N THR A 87 -8.50 24.17 -13.63
CA THR A 87 -7.05 24.32 -13.29
C THR A 87 -6.74 25.66 -12.63
N LYS A 88 -7.20 26.77 -13.23
CA LYS A 88 -6.91 28.12 -12.72
C LYS A 88 -7.57 28.38 -11.37
N ALA A 89 -8.82 27.95 -11.18
CA ALA A 89 -9.54 28.14 -9.94
C ALA A 89 -8.93 27.32 -8.80
N ILE A 90 -8.60 26.07 -9.06
CA ILE A 90 -7.96 25.18 -8.07
C ILE A 90 -6.57 25.72 -7.69
N LYS A 91 -5.76 26.18 -8.65
CA LYS A 91 -4.46 26.78 -8.36
C LYS A 91 -4.57 28.07 -7.52
N LYS A 92 -5.61 28.88 -7.74
CA LYS A 92 -5.88 30.05 -6.89
C LYS A 92 -6.25 29.64 -5.46
N ALA A 93 -7.08 28.62 -5.29
CA ALA A 93 -7.41 28.08 -3.97
C ALA A 93 -6.15 27.54 -3.25
N LEU A 94 -5.32 26.77 -3.96
CA LEU A 94 -4.05 26.24 -3.44
C LEU A 94 -3.10 27.36 -2.99
N ALA A 95 -2.98 28.43 -3.76
CA ALA A 95 -2.13 29.57 -3.42
C ALA A 95 -2.60 30.38 -2.20
N SER A 96 -3.87 30.23 -1.79
CA SER A 96 -4.42 30.94 -0.62
C SER A 96 -4.12 30.25 0.72
N LEU A 97 -3.69 28.98 0.67
CA LEU A 97 -3.46 28.15 1.85
C LEU A 97 -2.06 28.32 2.43
N ARG A 98 -1.97 28.18 3.74
CA ARG A 98 -0.73 28.02 4.50
C ARG A 98 -0.53 26.56 4.87
N LYS A 99 0.73 26.16 5.13
CA LYS A 99 1.05 24.81 5.61
C LYS A 99 0.22 24.46 6.86
N GLY A 100 -0.33 23.24 6.90
CA GLY A 100 -1.21 22.71 7.93
C GLY A 100 -2.70 22.89 7.64
N GLN A 101 -3.09 23.82 6.75
CA GLN A 101 -4.50 24.07 6.45
C GLN A 101 -5.12 22.99 5.56
N LEU A 102 -6.46 22.99 5.49
CA LEU A 102 -7.26 22.05 4.73
C LEU A 102 -7.78 22.69 3.44
N ILE A 103 -7.58 22.04 2.30
CA ILE A 103 -8.34 22.31 1.08
C ILE A 103 -9.54 21.36 0.96
N ILE A 104 -10.68 21.91 0.55
CA ILE A 104 -11.96 21.21 0.45
C ILE A 104 -12.42 21.20 -1.00
N PHE A 105 -12.61 19.99 -1.53
CA PHE A 105 -13.33 19.73 -2.77
C PHE A 105 -14.71 19.18 -2.40
N PRO A 106 -15.80 19.90 -2.71
CA PRO A 106 -17.16 19.43 -2.43
C PRO A 106 -17.44 18.04 -3.02
N THR A 107 -18.00 17.16 -2.20
CA THR A 107 -18.32 15.76 -2.53
C THR A 107 -19.07 15.62 -3.85
N GLY A 108 -18.65 14.65 -4.67
CA GLY A 108 -19.22 14.39 -5.99
C GLY A 108 -18.73 15.32 -7.10
N GLY A 109 -17.88 16.30 -6.79
CA GLY A 109 -17.30 17.20 -7.78
C GLY A 109 -16.40 16.48 -8.78
N LYS A 110 -16.49 16.87 -10.06
CA LYS A 110 -15.65 16.37 -11.14
C LYS A 110 -14.78 17.51 -11.68
N TYR A 111 -13.48 17.46 -11.42
CA TYR A 111 -12.59 18.59 -11.70
C TYR A 111 -11.73 18.27 -12.91
N LEU A 112 -12.05 18.86 -14.07
CA LEU A 112 -11.21 18.76 -15.26
C LEU A 112 -10.02 19.72 -15.11
N PHE A 113 -8.81 19.21 -15.34
CA PHE A 113 -7.59 20.01 -15.23
C PHE A 113 -6.50 19.52 -16.20
N ASN A 114 -5.55 20.37 -16.55
CA ASN A 114 -4.56 20.08 -17.59
C ASN A 114 -3.12 20.50 -17.26
N GLU A 115 -2.87 20.99 -16.05
CA GLU A 115 -1.54 21.28 -15.51
C GLU A 115 -1.37 20.59 -14.15
N THR A 116 -0.14 20.33 -13.72
CA THR A 116 0.13 19.72 -12.41
C THR A 116 -0.53 20.52 -11.28
N LEU A 117 -1.28 19.83 -10.42
CA LEU A 117 -1.78 20.35 -9.15
C LEU A 117 -0.82 19.91 -8.03
N ILE A 118 -0.36 20.86 -7.22
CA ILE A 118 0.63 20.64 -6.16
C ILE A 118 -0.03 20.90 -4.80
N PHE A 119 -0.07 19.86 -3.96
CA PHE A 119 -0.57 19.90 -2.59
C PHE A 119 0.61 19.76 -1.63
N ASP A 120 1.20 20.89 -1.25
CA ASP A 120 2.42 20.91 -0.43
C ASP A 120 2.15 21.43 0.99
N GLY A 121 2.45 20.61 1.99
CA GLY A 121 2.27 20.97 3.39
C GLY A 121 0.81 21.12 3.84
N ILE A 122 -0.18 20.71 3.04
CA ILE A 122 -1.61 20.91 3.34
C ILE A 122 -2.36 19.58 3.44
N ASN A 123 -3.49 19.62 4.14
CA ASN A 123 -4.47 18.53 4.20
C ASN A 123 -5.46 18.65 3.04
N VAL A 124 -6.00 17.53 2.56
CA VAL A 124 -6.93 17.48 1.42
C VAL A 124 -8.15 16.64 1.76
N MET A 125 -9.34 17.21 1.54
CA MET A 125 -10.62 16.49 1.61
C MET A 125 -11.32 16.57 0.25
N ALA A 126 -11.41 15.42 -0.43
CA ALA A 126 -11.99 15.28 -1.76
C ALA A 126 -12.87 14.02 -1.89
N VAL A 127 -13.45 13.55 -0.79
CA VAL A 127 -14.30 12.34 -0.75
C VAL A 127 -15.32 12.32 -1.89
N GLY A 128 -15.29 11.23 -2.67
CA GLY A 128 -16.20 11.02 -3.80
C GLY A 128 -15.99 11.96 -4.99
N CYS A 129 -14.89 12.69 -5.06
CA CYS A 129 -14.57 13.54 -6.21
C CYS A 129 -13.80 12.76 -7.30
N GLU A 130 -13.91 13.21 -8.54
CA GLU A 130 -13.07 12.73 -9.65
C GLU A 130 -12.20 13.88 -10.18
N PHE A 131 -10.88 13.67 -10.23
CA PHE A 131 -9.94 14.57 -10.89
C PHE A 131 -9.67 14.04 -12.31
N ILE A 132 -10.08 14.78 -13.32
CA ILE A 132 -9.98 14.37 -14.72
C ILE A 132 -8.80 15.09 -15.35
N TYR A 133 -7.72 14.36 -15.58
CA TYR A 133 -6.51 14.93 -16.15
C TYR A 133 -6.54 14.91 -17.69
N ASN A 134 -6.45 16.08 -18.30
CA ASN A 134 -6.36 16.28 -19.74
C ASN A 134 -5.08 17.06 -20.14
N GLY A 135 -4.01 16.86 -19.38
CA GLY A 135 -2.69 17.44 -19.67
C GLY A 135 -1.66 16.41 -20.13
N ASN A 136 -0.48 16.94 -20.47
CA ASN A 136 0.67 16.17 -20.99
C ASN A 136 1.94 16.31 -20.12
N VAL A 137 1.82 16.93 -18.95
CA VAL A 137 2.92 17.08 -17.97
C VAL A 137 2.82 16.00 -16.90
N SER A 138 3.96 15.57 -16.34
CA SER A 138 4.02 14.59 -15.27
C SER A 138 4.63 15.23 -14.01
N PRO A 139 4.08 15.00 -12.81
CA PRO A 139 2.85 14.24 -12.52
C PRO A 139 1.57 15.07 -12.79
N ALA A 140 0.41 14.41 -12.85
CA ALA A 140 -0.87 15.11 -12.84
C ALA A 140 -1.13 15.75 -11.47
N ILE A 141 -0.95 14.99 -10.39
CA ILE A 141 -1.07 15.48 -9.01
C ILE A 141 0.23 15.19 -8.25
N GLN A 142 0.76 16.19 -7.56
CA GLN A 142 1.90 16.07 -6.65
C GLN A 142 1.47 16.39 -5.23
N ILE A 143 1.84 15.55 -4.27
CA ILE A 143 1.62 15.74 -2.84
C ILE A 143 3.00 15.81 -2.18
N GLY A 144 3.31 16.96 -1.58
CA GLY A 144 4.65 17.31 -1.11
C GLY A 144 5.53 17.98 -2.16
N ASN A 145 6.82 18.15 -1.85
CA ASN A 145 7.77 18.84 -2.72
C ASN A 145 9.16 18.18 -2.70
N LYS A 146 10.02 18.56 -3.65
CA LYS A 146 11.35 17.95 -3.84
C LYS A 146 12.39 18.39 -2.82
N THR A 147 12.21 19.54 -2.19
CA THR A 147 13.26 20.22 -1.42
C THR A 147 13.11 20.06 0.08
N GLU A 148 11.89 19.81 0.57
CA GLU A 148 11.57 19.72 2.00
C GLU A 148 10.79 18.46 2.31
N TYR A 149 10.74 18.10 3.58
CA TYR A 149 9.82 17.06 4.05
C TYR A 149 8.39 17.59 4.09
N ASN A 150 7.45 16.75 3.64
CA ASN A 150 6.02 16.99 3.77
C ASN A 150 5.45 16.11 4.89
N ASN A 151 5.47 16.63 6.11
CA ASN A 151 5.19 15.84 7.31
C ASN A 151 3.72 15.88 7.72
N ARG A 152 3.20 14.73 8.15
CA ARG A 152 1.91 14.60 8.88
C ARG A 152 0.72 15.20 8.13
N VAL A 153 0.69 15.05 6.81
CA VAL A 153 -0.47 15.46 6.00
C VAL A 153 -1.50 14.34 5.95
N LYS A 154 -2.77 14.72 5.90
CA LYS A 154 -3.90 13.83 5.62
C LYS A 154 -4.50 14.15 4.26
N VAL A 155 -4.64 13.14 3.41
CA VAL A 155 -5.31 13.24 2.11
C VAL A 155 -6.42 12.21 2.07
N GLU A 156 -7.62 12.62 1.68
CA GLU A 156 -8.79 11.74 1.66
C GLU A 156 -9.62 11.95 0.38
N GLY A 157 -9.91 10.85 -0.34
CA GLY A 157 -10.80 10.84 -1.51
C GLY A 157 -10.18 11.28 -2.82
N LEU A 158 -8.85 11.30 -2.93
CA LEU A 158 -8.18 11.79 -4.13
C LEU A 158 -8.12 10.67 -5.19
N PHE A 159 -9.09 10.71 -6.12
CA PHE A 159 -9.17 9.82 -7.28
C PHE A 159 -8.87 10.59 -8.57
N VAL A 160 -7.80 10.24 -9.28
CA VAL A 160 -7.43 10.87 -10.56
C VAL A 160 -7.53 9.90 -11.74
N ARG A 161 -8.02 10.37 -12.89
CA ARG A 161 -8.09 9.54 -14.10
C ARG A 161 -7.80 10.31 -15.39
N LYS A 162 -7.38 9.57 -16.42
CA LYS A 162 -7.53 9.98 -17.83
C LYS A 162 -8.73 9.26 -18.45
N PHE A 163 -9.41 9.88 -19.41
CA PHE A 163 -10.49 9.22 -20.16
C PHE A 163 -9.97 8.06 -21.00
N THR A 164 -8.79 8.23 -21.58
CA THR A 164 -8.12 7.23 -22.41
C THR A 164 -6.85 6.76 -21.71
N ARG A 165 -6.63 5.44 -21.72
CA ARG A 165 -5.39 4.81 -21.26
C ARG A 165 -4.18 5.41 -21.96
N ASP A 166 -3.23 5.90 -21.17
CA ASP A 166 -2.01 6.56 -21.65
C ASP A 166 -0.76 5.91 -21.05
N TRP A 167 -0.26 4.88 -21.75
CA TRP A 167 1.00 4.20 -21.40
C TRP A 167 2.18 4.67 -22.24
N ALA A 168 1.96 5.61 -23.16
CA ALA A 168 2.99 6.09 -24.08
C ALA A 168 3.75 7.30 -23.51
N ASN A 169 3.06 8.17 -22.76
CA ASN A 169 3.62 9.45 -22.33
C ASN A 169 4.30 9.43 -20.95
N ASN A 170 4.45 8.26 -20.33
CA ASN A 170 5.13 8.11 -19.03
C ASN A 170 4.59 9.01 -17.89
N ILE A 171 3.30 9.35 -17.95
CA ILE A 171 2.67 10.26 -16.98
C ILE A 171 2.39 9.52 -15.66
N ILE A 172 2.71 10.18 -14.56
CA ILE A 172 2.34 9.76 -13.20
C ILE A 172 0.99 10.38 -12.84
N GLY A 173 0.03 9.58 -12.38
CA GLY A 173 -1.25 10.07 -11.86
C GLY A 173 -1.07 10.86 -10.57
N ILE A 174 -0.61 10.19 -9.51
CA ILE A 174 -0.36 10.79 -8.19
C ILE A 174 1.08 10.52 -7.78
N LEU A 175 1.83 11.57 -7.49
CA LEU A 175 3.18 11.51 -6.93
C LEU A 175 3.15 11.99 -5.47
N PHE A 176 3.40 11.07 -4.54
CA PHE A 176 3.78 11.36 -3.17
C PHE A 176 5.30 11.54 -3.11
N ILE A 177 5.77 12.74 -2.75
CA ILE A 177 7.19 13.08 -2.73
C ILE A 177 7.60 13.72 -1.41
N ASN A 178 8.64 13.15 -0.83
CA ASN A 178 9.19 13.46 0.48
C ASN A 178 8.15 13.50 1.61
N ASN A 179 7.10 12.68 1.51
CA ASN A 179 6.06 12.59 2.54
C ASN A 179 6.51 11.75 3.72
N MET A 180 6.35 12.27 4.95
CA MET A 180 6.65 11.51 6.15
C MET A 180 5.46 11.46 7.09
N GLU A 181 5.28 10.35 7.79
CA GLU A 181 4.32 10.21 8.89
C GLU A 181 2.88 10.57 8.49
N SER A 182 2.53 10.40 7.21
CA SER A 182 1.26 10.86 6.63
C SER A 182 0.25 9.73 6.44
N SER A 183 -1.02 10.07 6.28
CA SER A 183 -2.09 9.08 6.06
C SER A 183 -2.95 9.47 4.86
N PHE A 184 -3.14 8.51 3.96
CA PHE A 184 -3.81 8.72 2.68
C PHE A 184 -4.94 7.71 2.51
N TYR A 185 -6.17 8.21 2.41
CA TYR A 185 -7.40 7.41 2.40
C TYR A 185 -8.15 7.57 1.09
N ASP A 186 -8.73 6.48 0.58
CA ASP A 186 -9.51 6.47 -0.67
C ASP A 186 -8.73 7.12 -1.84
N ILE A 187 -7.51 6.63 -2.04
CA ILE A 187 -6.62 7.13 -3.10
C ILE A 187 -6.71 6.23 -4.31
N GLY A 188 -6.98 6.81 -5.48
CA GLY A 188 -7.11 6.06 -6.71
C GLY A 188 -6.49 6.76 -7.90
N ALA A 189 -6.05 5.96 -8.86
CA ALA A 189 -5.49 6.43 -10.12
C ALA A 189 -5.93 5.52 -11.25
N GLU A 190 -6.29 6.10 -12.39
CA GLU A 190 -6.75 5.33 -13.55
C GLU A 190 -6.18 5.82 -14.88
N ASN A 191 -5.80 4.86 -15.74
CA ASN A 191 -5.38 5.08 -17.12
C ASN A 191 -4.02 5.80 -17.31
N PHE A 192 -3.13 5.72 -16.33
CA PHE A 192 -1.77 6.33 -16.39
C PHE A 192 -0.68 5.32 -16.74
N TYR A 193 0.51 5.81 -17.08
CA TYR A 193 1.70 4.95 -17.13
C TYR A 193 2.06 4.48 -15.72
N ARG A 194 2.16 5.40 -14.76
CA ARG A 194 2.29 5.10 -13.34
C ARG A 194 1.09 5.67 -12.60
N GLY A 195 0.31 4.84 -11.93
CA GLY A 195 -0.89 5.27 -11.22
C GLY A 195 -0.52 6.13 -10.00
N ILE A 196 -0.01 5.46 -8.97
CA ILE A 196 0.41 6.07 -7.70
C ILE A 196 1.90 5.80 -7.49
N VAL A 197 2.66 6.83 -7.14
CA VAL A 197 4.11 6.74 -6.90
C VAL A 197 4.48 7.34 -5.56
N PHE A 198 5.20 6.57 -4.74
CA PHE A 198 5.88 7.03 -3.54
C PHE A 198 7.36 7.18 -3.88
N LYS A 199 7.85 8.43 -3.88
CA LYS A 199 9.22 8.73 -4.33
C LYS A 199 9.98 9.53 -3.29
N GLY A 200 11.11 9.03 -2.82
CA GLY A 200 12.09 9.85 -2.08
C GLY A 200 12.96 10.67 -3.03
N ASN A 201 13.25 11.93 -2.71
CA ASN A 201 14.17 12.79 -3.47
C ASN A 201 15.14 13.50 -2.53
N GLY A 202 16.36 12.95 -2.41
CA GLY A 202 17.35 13.37 -1.42
C GLY A 202 16.89 13.28 0.04
N LYS A 203 15.69 12.73 0.26
CA LYS A 203 14.89 12.68 1.48
C LYS A 203 13.93 11.48 1.40
N GLY A 204 13.27 11.20 2.51
CA GLY A 204 12.34 10.07 2.66
C GLY A 204 10.90 10.38 2.25
N THR A 205 10.29 9.42 1.55
CA THR A 205 8.84 9.23 1.48
C THR A 205 8.49 8.00 2.31
N SER A 206 8.45 8.14 3.64
CA SER A 206 8.44 7.01 4.57
C SER A 206 7.49 7.14 5.75
N TYR A 207 7.19 6.01 6.39
CA TYR A 207 6.30 5.94 7.56
C TYR A 207 4.87 6.41 7.27
N ASN A 208 4.41 6.25 6.03
CA ASN A 208 3.06 6.63 5.63
C ASN A 208 2.12 5.43 5.59
N ARG A 209 0.82 5.71 5.68
CA ARG A 209 -0.26 4.72 5.51
C ARG A 209 -1.09 5.06 4.28
N LEU A 210 -1.27 4.09 3.40
CA LEU A 210 -2.07 4.21 2.19
C LEU A 210 -3.24 3.22 2.25
N PHE A 211 -4.44 3.73 2.04
CA PHE A 211 -5.66 2.95 1.80
C PHE A 211 -6.11 3.25 0.36
N PRO A 212 -5.64 2.48 -0.63
CA PRO A 212 -6.04 2.67 -2.01
C PRO A 212 -7.52 2.31 -2.17
N SER A 213 -8.19 2.98 -3.10
CA SER A 213 -9.51 2.55 -3.57
C SER A 213 -9.38 1.78 -4.88
N ARG A 214 -9.88 2.34 -5.99
CA ARG A 214 -9.70 1.75 -7.32
C ARG A 214 -8.42 2.26 -7.95
N VAL A 215 -7.51 1.35 -8.28
CA VAL A 215 -6.29 1.62 -9.04
C VAL A 215 -6.34 0.79 -10.32
N TYR A 216 -6.72 1.42 -11.43
CA TYR A 216 -7.21 0.71 -12.61
C TYR A 216 -6.47 1.08 -13.89
N ASN A 217 -6.15 0.09 -14.73
CA ASN A 217 -5.59 0.33 -16.06
C ASN A 217 -4.29 1.13 -16.12
N ASN A 218 -3.56 1.20 -15.02
CA ASN A 218 -2.22 1.78 -15.00
C ASN A 218 -1.21 0.75 -15.48
N ARG A 219 -0.14 1.16 -16.17
CA ARG A 219 0.94 0.21 -16.54
C ARG A 219 1.65 -0.29 -15.28
N TYR A 220 1.95 0.63 -14.37
CA TYR A 220 2.44 0.33 -13.04
C TYR A 220 1.50 0.98 -12.02
N SER A 221 0.80 0.16 -11.23
CA SER A 221 -0.33 0.66 -10.43
C SER A 221 0.12 1.44 -9.19
N LEU A 222 0.99 0.85 -8.37
CA LEU A 222 1.59 1.46 -7.20
C LEU A 222 3.09 1.19 -7.19
N VAL A 223 3.88 2.27 -7.11
CA VAL A 223 5.34 2.22 -7.25
C VAL A 223 6.01 2.86 -6.03
N PHE A 224 7.01 2.18 -5.47
CA PHE A 224 7.94 2.73 -4.49
C PHE A 224 9.33 2.88 -5.13
N THR A 225 9.89 4.09 -5.12
CA THR A 225 11.14 4.43 -5.81
C THR A 225 11.85 5.61 -5.14
N SER A 226 13.05 5.96 -5.63
CA SER A 226 13.75 7.18 -5.21
C SER A 226 14.73 7.69 -6.25
N ASP A 227 15.04 8.99 -6.16
CA ASP A 227 16.25 9.56 -6.77
C ASP A 227 17.47 9.25 -5.88
N ASP A 228 18.66 9.64 -6.35
CA ASP A 228 19.90 9.53 -5.56
C ASP A 228 19.74 10.13 -4.16
N ARG A 229 20.19 9.37 -3.14
CA ARG A 229 20.09 9.72 -1.71
C ARG A 229 18.66 9.85 -1.17
N GLY A 230 17.62 9.49 -1.93
CA GLY A 230 16.24 9.39 -1.46
C GLY A 230 15.84 7.96 -1.07
N TRP A 231 14.76 7.82 -0.31
CA TRP A 231 14.21 6.50 0.07
C TRP A 231 12.67 6.53 0.20
N ALA A 232 12.03 5.39 0.03
CA ALA A 232 10.57 5.21 0.11
C ALA A 232 10.18 4.03 1.03
N ASN A 233 10.85 3.93 2.18
CA ASN A 233 10.75 2.79 3.10
C ASN A 233 9.57 2.87 4.07
N GLU A 234 9.30 1.77 4.77
CA GLU A 234 8.42 1.75 5.97
C GLU A 234 6.97 2.18 5.73
N ASN A 235 6.55 2.22 4.48
CA ASN A 235 5.18 2.53 4.12
C ASN A 235 4.29 1.31 4.31
N THR A 236 3.03 1.54 4.68
CA THR A 236 2.02 0.49 4.85
C THR A 236 0.87 0.71 3.88
N VAL A 237 0.52 -0.31 3.12
CA VAL A 237 -0.59 -0.32 2.15
C VAL A 237 -1.63 -1.33 2.62
N ILE A 238 -2.88 -0.90 2.72
CA ILE A 238 -3.99 -1.72 3.24
C ILE A 238 -5.13 -1.73 2.24
N GLY A 239 -5.48 -2.91 1.76
CA GLY A 239 -6.56 -3.14 0.80
C GLY A 239 -6.24 -2.61 -0.59
N GLY A 240 -7.29 -2.11 -1.26
CA GLY A 240 -7.21 -1.58 -2.61
C GLY A 240 -7.56 -2.62 -3.68
N ARG A 241 -8.22 -2.14 -4.73
CA ARG A 241 -8.52 -2.91 -5.94
C ARG A 241 -7.61 -2.48 -7.06
N PHE A 242 -6.59 -3.29 -7.31
CA PHE A 242 -5.66 -3.14 -8.41
C PHE A 242 -6.13 -4.05 -9.54
N SER A 243 -6.51 -3.46 -10.66
CA SER A 243 -7.12 -4.25 -11.74
C SER A 243 -6.86 -3.67 -13.13
N TRP A 244 -7.01 -4.54 -14.10
CA TRP A 244 -6.85 -4.26 -15.51
C TRP A 244 -8.14 -4.60 -16.28
N SER A 245 -8.46 -3.82 -17.29
CA SER A 245 -9.52 -4.17 -18.26
C SER A 245 -9.11 -5.43 -19.00
N SER A 246 -10.06 -6.28 -19.38
CA SER A 246 -9.86 -7.44 -20.26
C SER A 246 -9.45 -7.10 -21.71
N ILE A 247 -9.06 -5.86 -21.99
CA ILE A 247 -8.58 -5.41 -23.30
C ILE A 247 -7.07 -5.68 -23.39
N PRO A 248 -6.59 -6.37 -24.45
CA PRO A 248 -5.18 -6.74 -24.58
C PRO A 248 -4.22 -5.57 -24.36
N PHE A 249 -3.21 -5.82 -23.53
CA PHE A 249 -2.10 -4.90 -23.26
C PHE A 249 -1.10 -5.00 -24.40
N LYS A 250 -0.98 -3.89 -25.15
CA LYS A 250 -0.41 -3.95 -26.50
C LYS A 250 1.11 -4.07 -26.56
N ASP A 251 1.88 -4.06 -25.47
CA ASP A 251 3.29 -4.49 -25.42
C ASP A 251 3.92 -4.33 -24.03
N GLY A 252 4.91 -5.16 -23.72
CA GLY A 252 5.86 -5.00 -22.62
C GLY A 252 5.38 -5.39 -21.23
N GLU A 253 6.29 -5.25 -20.26
CA GLU A 253 6.05 -5.54 -18.84
C GLU A 253 5.13 -4.48 -18.21
N TYR A 254 4.22 -4.91 -17.36
CA TYR A 254 3.33 -4.10 -16.53
C TYR A 254 3.06 -4.82 -15.21
N ALA A 255 2.78 -4.05 -14.15
CA ALA A 255 2.62 -4.61 -12.82
C ALA A 255 1.67 -3.83 -11.90
N HIS A 256 1.08 -4.51 -10.92
CA HIS A 256 0.31 -3.82 -9.89
C HIS A 256 1.23 -3.17 -8.85
N LEU A 257 2.01 -3.98 -8.13
CA LEU A 257 2.90 -3.50 -7.09
C LEU A 257 4.35 -3.52 -7.58
N VAL A 258 5.02 -2.37 -7.50
CA VAL A 258 6.42 -2.24 -7.94
C VAL A 258 7.27 -1.62 -6.85
N ILE A 259 8.39 -2.27 -6.53
CA ILE A 259 9.43 -1.72 -5.65
C ILE A 259 10.72 -1.66 -6.46
N GLU A 260 11.19 -0.45 -6.72
CA GLU A 260 12.33 -0.19 -7.61
C GLU A 260 13.64 0.01 -6.84
N LYS A 261 14.77 -0.28 -7.50
CA LYS A 261 16.09 0.16 -7.07
C LYS A 261 16.35 1.57 -7.61
N ALA A 262 16.89 2.44 -6.77
CA ALA A 262 17.35 3.75 -7.19
C ALA A 262 18.59 3.67 -8.11
N SER A 263 18.86 4.75 -8.83
CA SER A 263 20.03 4.87 -9.72
C SER A 263 21.35 4.69 -8.99
N ASP A 264 21.49 5.24 -7.77
CA ASP A 264 22.66 5.09 -6.90
C ASP A 264 22.82 3.70 -6.28
N GLY A 265 21.88 2.78 -6.53
CA GLY A 265 21.90 1.43 -5.99
C GLY A 265 21.12 1.22 -4.70
N TYR A 266 20.51 2.28 -4.15
CA TYR A 266 19.64 2.13 -3.00
C TYR A 266 18.42 1.25 -3.31
N VAL A 267 18.07 0.35 -2.38
CA VAL A 267 16.90 -0.52 -2.48
C VAL A 267 15.89 -0.15 -1.40
N GLN A 268 14.64 0.06 -1.81
CA GLN A 268 13.57 0.37 -0.85
C GLN A 268 13.30 -0.84 0.05
N ASN A 269 12.90 -0.59 1.28
CA ASN A 269 12.74 -1.66 2.25
C ASN A 269 11.62 -1.46 3.27
N ASN A 270 11.27 -2.57 3.91
CA ASN A 270 10.27 -2.67 4.97
C ASN A 270 8.89 -2.10 4.61
N ILE A 271 8.51 -2.18 3.34
CA ILE A 271 7.17 -1.83 2.87
C ILE A 271 6.25 -3.01 3.14
N LYS A 272 5.07 -2.71 3.69
CA LYS A 272 4.09 -3.70 4.15
C LYS A 272 2.81 -3.58 3.32
N PHE A 273 2.34 -4.68 2.75
CA PHE A 273 1.11 -4.76 1.97
C PHE A 273 0.16 -5.77 2.62
N TYR A 274 -1.08 -5.37 2.87
CA TYR A 274 -2.11 -6.20 3.49
C TYR A 274 -3.37 -6.21 2.65
N GLY A 275 -3.86 -7.39 2.26
CA GLY A 275 -5.19 -7.54 1.66
C GLY A 275 -5.38 -6.86 0.30
N CYS A 276 -4.30 -6.63 -0.46
CA CYS A 276 -4.40 -5.99 -1.78
C CYS A 276 -5.07 -6.96 -2.77
N SER A 277 -6.12 -6.52 -3.48
CA SER A 277 -6.69 -7.29 -4.59
C SER A 277 -5.92 -6.99 -5.87
N LEU A 278 -5.15 -7.96 -6.35
CA LEU A 278 -4.30 -7.90 -7.53
C LEU A 278 -4.97 -8.77 -8.60
N GLU A 279 -5.69 -8.13 -9.53
CA GLU A 279 -6.57 -8.79 -10.50
C GLU A 279 -6.05 -8.56 -11.93
N ASP A 280 -5.69 -9.64 -12.61
CA ASP A 280 -5.37 -9.67 -14.02
C ASP A 280 -6.45 -10.35 -14.88
N GLY A 281 -6.53 -9.97 -16.15
CA GLY A 281 -7.43 -10.57 -17.13
C GLY A 281 -6.94 -11.89 -17.73
N GLY A 282 -5.90 -12.53 -17.18
CA GLY A 282 -5.33 -13.77 -17.72
C GLY A 282 -4.21 -13.56 -18.74
N PHE A 283 -3.39 -12.51 -18.62
CA PHE A 283 -2.44 -12.13 -19.65
C PHE A 283 -0.98 -12.46 -19.27
N ALA A 284 -0.24 -13.08 -20.20
CA ALA A 284 1.09 -13.66 -19.92
C ALA A 284 2.18 -12.67 -19.44
N ASN A 285 2.03 -11.37 -19.71
CA ASN A 285 3.03 -10.33 -19.43
C ASN A 285 2.75 -9.51 -18.16
N GLY A 286 1.66 -9.82 -17.45
CA GLY A 286 1.26 -9.13 -16.23
C GLY A 286 1.95 -9.68 -14.99
N PHE A 287 2.35 -8.77 -14.10
CA PHE A 287 2.91 -9.11 -12.78
C PHE A 287 2.04 -8.54 -11.67
N ALA A 288 1.71 -9.35 -10.68
CA ALA A 288 1.15 -8.84 -9.43
C ALA A 288 2.20 -7.99 -8.69
N ILE A 289 3.44 -8.51 -8.63
CA ILE A 289 4.54 -7.90 -7.87
C ILE A 289 5.82 -7.94 -8.71
N ILE A 290 6.49 -6.80 -8.79
CA ILE A 290 7.90 -6.71 -9.21
C ILE A 290 8.69 -6.04 -8.10
N CYS A 291 9.69 -6.72 -7.56
CA CYS A 291 10.41 -6.26 -6.38
C CYS A 291 11.92 -6.32 -6.58
N ALA A 292 12.59 -5.17 -6.49
CA ALA A 292 14.03 -5.05 -6.27
C ALA A 292 14.39 -4.69 -4.81
N GLY A 293 13.38 -4.51 -3.95
CA GLY A 293 13.54 -4.10 -2.56
C GLY A 293 13.88 -5.23 -1.60
N ASN A 294 14.17 -4.86 -0.34
CA ASN A 294 14.50 -5.80 0.73
C ASN A 294 13.53 -5.75 1.90
N TYR A 295 13.36 -6.86 2.62
CA TYR A 295 12.55 -6.93 3.85
C TYR A 295 11.09 -6.49 3.66
N ASN A 296 10.54 -6.55 2.44
CA ASN A 296 9.14 -6.19 2.20
C ASN A 296 8.23 -7.38 2.46
N SER A 297 6.99 -7.09 2.85
CA SER A 297 6.01 -8.11 3.21
C SER A 297 4.69 -7.90 2.47
N PHE A 298 4.14 -8.99 1.95
CA PHE A 298 2.89 -9.04 1.22
C PHE A 298 2.02 -10.12 1.85
N HIS A 299 0.94 -9.71 2.51
CA HIS A 299 0.09 -10.58 3.32
C HIS A 299 -1.35 -10.53 2.85
N ASP A 300 -1.97 -11.70 2.72
CA ASP A 300 -3.39 -11.86 2.42
C ASP A 300 -3.86 -11.19 1.12
N CYS A 301 -2.93 -10.98 0.17
CA CYS A 301 -3.26 -10.42 -1.14
C CYS A 301 -4.04 -11.44 -1.99
N ARG A 302 -4.98 -10.96 -2.80
CA ARG A 302 -5.68 -11.79 -3.81
C ARG A 302 -4.92 -11.68 -5.12
N PHE A 303 -4.57 -12.82 -5.72
CA PHE A 303 -3.94 -12.97 -7.04
C PHE A 303 -4.97 -13.67 -7.95
N GLU A 304 -5.66 -12.91 -8.79
CA GLU A 304 -6.77 -13.42 -9.61
C GLU A 304 -6.62 -13.09 -11.09
N GLY A 305 -5.92 -13.94 -11.84
CA GLY A 305 -5.71 -13.63 -13.26
C GLY A 305 -4.43 -14.14 -13.92
N ALA A 306 -3.83 -15.22 -13.41
CA ALA A 306 -2.52 -15.72 -13.87
C ALA A 306 -1.33 -14.81 -13.54
N GLU A 307 -1.43 -14.01 -12.49
CA GLU A 307 -0.40 -13.06 -12.08
C GLU A 307 0.89 -13.73 -11.64
N LYS A 308 1.99 -13.11 -12.03
CA LYS A 308 3.34 -13.53 -11.67
C LYS A 308 3.94 -12.63 -10.60
N ILE A 309 4.90 -13.17 -9.86
CA ILE A 309 5.72 -12.42 -8.91
C ILE A 309 7.15 -12.48 -9.41
N LYS A 310 7.82 -11.34 -9.49
CA LYS A 310 9.21 -11.25 -9.94
C LYS A 310 10.09 -10.59 -8.90
N PHE A 311 11.08 -11.34 -8.40
CA PHE A 311 12.15 -10.81 -7.57
C PHE A 311 13.38 -10.52 -8.44
N LEU A 312 13.78 -9.24 -8.48
CA LEU A 312 14.90 -8.75 -9.28
C LEU A 312 16.24 -9.01 -8.57
N GLN A 313 17.36 -8.91 -9.29
CA GLN A 313 18.71 -9.27 -8.84
C GLN A 313 19.13 -8.82 -7.42
N TYR A 314 18.60 -7.71 -6.89
CA TYR A 314 18.97 -7.19 -5.57
C TYR A 314 17.96 -7.47 -4.46
N SER A 315 16.85 -8.14 -4.80
CA SER A 315 15.74 -8.40 -3.91
C SER A 315 16.05 -9.49 -2.88
N LYS A 316 15.92 -9.13 -1.60
CA LYS A 316 16.27 -10.03 -0.49
C LYS A 316 15.29 -9.99 0.66
N LEU A 317 15.12 -11.14 1.31
CA LEU A 317 14.42 -11.25 2.59
C LEU A 317 12.98 -10.74 2.54
N ASN A 318 12.34 -10.81 1.36
CA ASN A 318 10.93 -10.47 1.21
C ASN A 318 10.05 -11.68 1.54
N ILE A 319 8.83 -11.44 1.99
CA ILE A 319 7.85 -12.49 2.30
C ILE A 319 6.56 -12.20 1.54
N VAL A 320 6.09 -13.20 0.79
CA VAL A 320 4.72 -13.23 0.26
C VAL A 320 4.02 -14.40 0.91
N SER A 321 2.97 -14.14 1.70
CA SER A 321 2.28 -15.20 2.43
C SER A 321 0.78 -15.04 2.40
N SER A 322 0.09 -16.18 2.40
CA SER A 322 -1.37 -16.24 2.44
C SER A 322 -2.03 -15.57 1.24
N GLY A 323 -3.34 -15.73 1.11
CA GLY A 323 -4.12 -15.06 0.07
C GLY A 323 -4.55 -15.96 -1.09
N TYR A 324 -5.64 -15.58 -1.72
CA TYR A 324 -6.28 -16.35 -2.79
C TYR A 324 -5.41 -16.33 -4.06
N GLY A 325 -5.21 -17.49 -4.68
CA GLY A 325 -4.54 -17.62 -5.98
C GLY A 325 -3.01 -17.44 -5.99
N LEU A 326 -2.38 -17.24 -4.82
CA LEU A 326 -0.92 -17.23 -4.70
C LEU A 326 -0.35 -18.60 -5.08
N ASP A 327 0.53 -18.63 -6.07
CA ASP A 327 1.10 -19.88 -6.58
C ASP A 327 2.62 -19.80 -6.73
N VAL A 328 3.34 -20.70 -6.04
CA VAL A 328 4.81 -20.74 -6.05
C VAL A 328 5.39 -21.00 -7.44
N SER A 329 4.65 -21.68 -8.33
CA SER A 329 5.11 -21.92 -9.71
C SER A 329 5.08 -20.66 -10.58
N LYS A 330 4.48 -19.57 -10.12
CA LYS A 330 4.41 -18.27 -10.81
C LYS A 330 5.41 -17.24 -10.26
N VAL A 331 6.38 -17.72 -9.49
CA VAL A 331 7.44 -16.90 -8.90
C VAL A 331 8.69 -17.00 -9.76
N GLU A 332 9.14 -15.86 -10.28
CA GLU A 332 10.35 -15.69 -11.06
C GLU A 332 11.40 -14.98 -10.20
N GLU A 333 12.63 -15.51 -10.17
CA GLU A 333 13.76 -14.90 -9.46
C GLU A 333 14.94 -14.70 -10.41
N GLU A 334 15.45 -13.47 -10.48
CA GLU A 334 16.68 -13.18 -11.21
C GLU A 334 17.92 -13.63 -10.44
N LEU A 335 19.02 -13.90 -11.16
CA LEU A 335 20.30 -14.23 -10.54
C LEU A 335 20.75 -13.12 -9.59
N GLY A 336 20.89 -13.45 -8.30
CA GLY A 336 21.28 -12.52 -7.23
C GLY A 336 20.17 -12.26 -6.21
N ALA A 337 18.90 -12.45 -6.61
CA ALA A 337 17.77 -12.48 -5.69
C ALA A 337 17.97 -13.66 -4.72
N ASN A 338 17.77 -13.44 -3.43
CA ASN A 338 17.99 -14.50 -2.44
C ASN A 338 17.16 -14.32 -1.18
N SER A 339 16.95 -15.41 -0.45
CA SER A 339 16.25 -15.40 0.83
C SER A 339 14.80 -14.88 0.79
N ASN A 340 14.18 -14.79 -0.39
CA ASN A 340 12.75 -14.48 -0.49
C ASN A 340 11.94 -15.74 -0.14
N THR A 341 10.87 -15.55 0.62
CA THR A 341 10.05 -16.64 1.16
C THR A 341 8.63 -16.52 0.64
N ILE A 342 8.08 -17.64 0.18
CA ILE A 342 6.69 -17.75 -0.28
C ILE A 342 5.99 -18.76 0.60
N ILE A 343 4.86 -18.40 1.19
CA ILE A 343 4.04 -19.30 2.01
C ILE A 343 2.65 -19.36 1.39
N SER A 344 2.36 -20.43 0.66
CA SER A 344 1.08 -20.66 -0.03
C SER A 344 0.49 -22.04 0.28
N GLY A 345 -0.83 -22.16 0.10
CA GLY A 345 -1.53 -23.43 0.09
C GLY A 345 -1.19 -24.33 -1.11
N SER A 346 -0.67 -23.78 -2.22
CA SER A 346 -0.16 -24.60 -3.34
C SER A 346 1.26 -25.12 -3.12
N GLY A 347 1.93 -24.65 -2.07
CA GLY A 347 3.31 -24.98 -1.74
C GLY A 347 3.97 -23.84 -0.95
N SER A 348 4.88 -24.17 -0.04
CA SER A 348 5.66 -23.18 0.71
C SER A 348 7.15 -23.36 0.43
N GLN A 349 7.85 -22.25 0.25
CA GLN A 349 9.28 -22.21 0.01
C GLN A 349 9.94 -21.25 1.01
N ILE A 350 10.73 -21.82 1.93
CA ILE A 350 11.52 -21.07 2.91
C ILE A 350 12.97 -21.06 2.42
N ARG A 351 13.52 -19.87 2.20
CA ARG A 351 14.91 -19.69 1.74
C ARG A 351 15.70 -18.87 2.75
N GLY A 352 16.84 -19.40 3.18
CA GLY A 352 17.80 -18.66 4.00
C GLY A 352 18.87 -17.96 3.15
N GLY A 353 19.64 -17.10 3.80
CA GLY A 353 20.75 -16.37 3.18
C GLY A 353 22.06 -17.15 3.14
N THR A 354 23.17 -16.45 2.92
CA THR A 354 24.53 -17.01 2.84
C THR A 354 25.14 -17.34 4.21
N ALA A 355 24.37 -17.25 5.30
CA ALA A 355 24.84 -17.52 6.65
C ALA A 355 24.88 -19.04 6.94
N LYS A 356 25.71 -19.46 7.89
CA LYS A 356 25.84 -20.88 8.33
C LYS A 356 24.60 -21.42 9.08
N ASN A 357 23.60 -20.58 9.32
CA ASN A 357 22.39 -20.97 10.04
C ASN A 357 21.44 -21.76 9.14
N PRO A 358 20.70 -22.75 9.67
CA PRO A 358 19.68 -23.46 8.89
C PRO A 358 18.57 -22.51 8.43
N THR A 359 17.94 -22.84 7.30
CA THR A 359 16.78 -22.08 6.77
C THR A 359 15.52 -22.25 7.63
N LEU A 360 15.44 -23.34 8.40
CA LEU A 360 14.36 -23.64 9.33
C LEU A 360 14.92 -24.41 10.53
N THR A 361 14.69 -23.88 11.74
CA THR A 361 14.92 -24.59 13.01
C THR A 361 13.58 -24.88 13.65
N ILE A 362 13.31 -26.13 13.99
CA ILE A 362 12.11 -26.54 14.72
C ILE A 362 12.55 -27.28 15.99
N SER A 363 12.05 -26.87 17.14
CA SER A 363 12.31 -27.51 18.44
C SER A 363 11.00 -27.75 19.20
N ASN A 364 10.99 -28.75 20.07
CA ASN A 364 9.88 -29.02 20.97
C ASN A 364 10.41 -29.14 22.40
N ASP A 365 10.09 -28.20 23.28
CA ASP A 365 10.72 -28.09 24.59
C ASP A 365 10.18 -29.10 25.63
N THR A 366 9.28 -30.00 25.22
CA THR A 366 8.61 -30.94 26.13
C THR A 366 9.50 -32.12 26.56
N GLY A 367 10.48 -32.53 25.74
CA GLY A 367 11.42 -33.61 26.09
C GLY A 367 11.95 -34.42 24.89
N ASN A 368 13.00 -35.22 25.10
CA ASN A 368 13.80 -35.84 24.04
C ASN A 368 13.04 -36.74 23.04
N THR A 369 11.93 -37.36 23.45
CA THR A 369 11.09 -38.22 22.58
C THR A 369 9.94 -37.46 21.90
N SER A 370 9.80 -36.16 22.16
CA SER A 370 8.73 -35.35 21.59
C SER A 370 8.99 -35.05 20.11
N LYS A 371 7.93 -35.02 19.31
CA LYS A 371 8.01 -34.81 17.86
C LYS A 371 8.27 -33.34 17.54
N VAL A 372 9.20 -33.09 16.61
CA VAL A 372 9.51 -31.76 16.04
C VAL A 372 8.98 -31.61 14.62
N PHE A 373 8.76 -32.70 13.90
CA PHE A 373 8.20 -32.67 12.55
C PHE A 373 7.35 -33.91 12.30
N SER A 374 6.23 -33.76 11.60
CA SER A 374 5.33 -34.86 11.24
C SER A 374 4.77 -34.66 9.82
N VAL A 375 4.69 -35.75 9.06
CA VAL A 375 3.95 -35.84 7.79
C VAL A 375 2.68 -36.64 8.05
N ILE A 376 1.53 -36.07 7.72
CA ILE A 376 0.21 -36.66 7.91
C ILE A 376 -0.43 -36.84 6.54
N ASN A 377 -0.94 -38.04 6.25
CA ASN A 377 -1.64 -38.30 4.99
C ASN A 377 -3.08 -37.73 4.99
N PRO A 378 -3.79 -37.71 3.86
CA PRO A 378 -5.16 -37.19 3.80
C PRO A 378 -6.19 -37.87 4.72
N MET A 379 -5.89 -39.07 5.23
CA MET A 379 -6.73 -39.78 6.20
C MET A 379 -6.40 -39.44 7.66
N GLY A 380 -5.55 -38.44 7.91
CA GLY A 380 -5.14 -38.03 9.26
C GLY A 380 -4.11 -38.96 9.91
N THR A 381 -3.54 -39.90 9.15
CA THR A 381 -2.53 -40.84 9.67
C THR A 381 -1.13 -40.26 9.51
N GLU A 382 -0.36 -40.23 10.60
CA GLU A 382 1.06 -39.89 10.53
C GLU A 382 1.86 -40.99 9.79
N THR A 383 2.61 -40.58 8.77
CA THR A 383 3.41 -41.47 7.92
C THR A 383 4.90 -41.29 8.14
N VAL A 384 5.37 -40.10 8.52
CA VAL A 384 6.76 -39.81 8.89
C VAL A 384 6.79 -38.88 10.09
N ASN A 385 7.71 -39.07 11.03
CA ASN A 385 8.02 -38.06 12.04
C ASN A 385 9.51 -38.00 12.39
N ILE A 386 9.90 -36.88 12.98
CA ILE A 386 11.22 -36.64 13.58
C ILE A 386 11.00 -36.20 15.03
N ASN A 387 11.72 -36.78 15.99
CA ASN A 387 11.69 -36.36 17.39
C ASN A 387 12.90 -35.46 17.77
N ASN A 388 12.92 -34.93 19.00
CA ASN A 388 14.03 -34.09 19.49
C ASN A 388 15.39 -34.81 19.57
N SER A 389 15.40 -36.14 19.60
CA SER A 389 16.62 -36.95 19.58
C SER A 389 17.14 -37.17 18.15
N GLY A 390 16.41 -36.69 17.14
CA GLY A 390 16.73 -36.85 15.73
C GLY A 390 16.32 -38.21 15.15
N ASP A 391 15.52 -39.00 15.88
CA ASP A 391 15.02 -40.27 15.36
C ASP A 391 13.99 -39.99 14.27
N ILE A 392 14.19 -40.58 13.10
CA ILE A 392 13.28 -40.49 11.96
C ILE A 392 12.52 -41.80 11.87
N THR A 393 11.20 -41.75 12.02
CA THR A 393 10.34 -42.93 11.85
C THR A 393 9.48 -42.76 10.61
N SER A 394 9.42 -43.79 9.76
CA SER A 394 8.49 -43.90 8.63
C SER A 394 7.61 -45.13 8.82
N ARG A 395 6.29 -44.97 8.68
CA ARG A 395 5.31 -46.03 8.95
C ARG A 395 5.55 -47.24 8.02
N GLY A 396 6.02 -48.35 8.59
CA GLY A 396 5.99 -49.68 7.96
C GLY A 396 7.09 -50.00 6.94
N VAL A 397 8.14 -49.18 6.83
CA VAL A 397 9.23 -49.41 5.86
C VAL A 397 10.60 -49.43 6.52
N ALA A 398 11.02 -48.31 7.11
CA ALA A 398 12.30 -48.23 7.82
C ALA A 398 12.29 -47.08 8.85
N TYR A 399 13.17 -47.15 9.84
CA TYR A 399 13.44 -46.05 10.76
C TYR A 399 14.94 -45.91 11.02
N TYR A 400 15.36 -44.71 11.42
CA TYR A 400 16.75 -44.41 11.76
C TYR A 400 16.89 -44.19 13.26
N GLU A 401 17.56 -45.12 13.94
CA GLU A 401 17.92 -45.05 15.36
C GLU A 401 19.26 -45.77 15.57
N LYS A 402 20.36 -45.02 15.64
CA LYS A 402 21.75 -45.56 15.71
C LYS A 402 22.12 -46.51 14.54
N GLY A 403 21.40 -46.42 13.42
CA GLY A 403 21.53 -47.30 12.26
C GLY A 403 20.28 -47.28 11.38
N PHE A 404 20.31 -47.96 10.23
CA PHE A 404 19.14 -48.11 9.35
C PHE A 404 18.42 -49.42 9.68
N ARG A 405 17.16 -49.34 10.11
CA ARG A 405 16.38 -50.48 10.60
C ARG A 405 15.12 -50.67 9.78
N PHE A 406 14.76 -51.92 9.54
CA PHE A 406 13.57 -52.33 8.79
C PHE A 406 12.49 -52.82 9.74
N PHE A 407 11.23 -52.50 9.43
CA PHE A 407 10.10 -53.08 10.12
C PHE A 407 9.99 -54.57 9.78
N THR A 408 9.56 -55.37 10.76
CA THR A 408 9.15 -56.74 10.50
C THR A 408 7.66 -56.77 10.14
N SER A 409 7.23 -57.79 9.37
CA SER A 409 5.85 -57.92 8.89
C SER A 409 4.79 -58.02 10.00
N ASP A 410 5.23 -58.22 11.25
CA ASP A 410 4.41 -58.23 12.46
C ASP A 410 4.17 -56.81 13.04
N GLY A 411 4.69 -55.75 12.41
CA GLY A 411 4.56 -54.36 12.86
C GLY A 411 5.38 -54.03 14.11
N THR A 412 6.12 -54.99 14.66
CA THR A 412 7.02 -54.76 15.78
C THR A 412 8.32 -54.15 15.27
N CYS A 413 8.89 -53.18 15.99
CA CYS A 413 10.19 -52.57 15.66
C CYS A 413 11.37 -53.52 15.96
N ASN A 414 11.24 -54.81 15.62
CA ASN A 414 12.21 -55.85 15.97
C ASN A 414 13.25 -56.05 14.86
N ASP A 415 14.05 -55.00 14.64
CA ASP A 415 15.50 -54.99 14.39
C ASP A 415 16.12 -55.97 13.38
N ARG A 416 15.59 -56.07 12.15
CA ARG A 416 16.47 -56.33 11.01
C ARG A 416 17.06 -55.01 10.55
N GLY A 417 18.36 -54.93 10.32
CA GLY A 417 18.96 -53.64 9.93
C GLY A 417 20.46 -53.67 9.66
N ILE A 418 20.97 -52.49 9.32
CA ILE A 418 22.39 -52.18 9.22
C ILE A 418 22.75 -51.30 10.41
N PHE A 419 23.61 -51.84 11.26
CA PHE A 419 24.07 -51.24 12.51
C PHE A 419 25.53 -50.78 12.37
N GLN A 420 25.98 -49.91 13.26
CA GLN A 420 27.41 -49.57 13.38
C GLN A 420 27.81 -49.30 14.82
N GLY A 421 29.09 -49.48 15.12
CA GLY A 421 29.66 -49.18 16.44
C GLY A 421 31.16 -49.44 16.49
N ALA A 422 31.74 -49.40 17.69
CA ALA A 422 33.14 -49.76 17.92
C ALA A 422 33.19 -51.14 18.61
N GLY A 423 34.06 -52.01 18.12
CA GLY A 423 34.22 -53.38 18.62
C GLY A 423 33.24 -54.38 17.99
N SER A 424 33.42 -55.65 18.37
CA SER A 424 32.54 -56.74 17.94
C SER A 424 31.10 -56.51 18.43
N PRO A 425 30.08 -56.72 17.58
CA PRO A 425 28.68 -56.66 17.99
C PRO A 425 28.25 -57.87 18.82
N GLU A 426 29.05 -58.95 18.86
CA GLU A 426 28.72 -60.17 19.59
C GLU A 426 28.67 -59.93 21.10
N GLY A 427 27.53 -60.27 21.71
CA GLY A 427 27.22 -60.00 23.12
C GLY A 427 26.79 -58.55 23.40
N VAL A 428 26.79 -57.67 22.39
CA VAL A 428 26.55 -56.22 22.57
C VAL A 428 25.27 -55.77 21.86
N VAL A 429 25.10 -56.12 20.58
CA VAL A 429 24.03 -55.58 19.74
C VAL A 429 22.94 -56.64 19.50
N THR A 430 21.73 -56.38 20.01
CA THR A 430 20.54 -57.18 19.72
C THR A 430 20.03 -56.91 18.30
N ALA A 431 19.85 -57.97 17.50
CA ALA A 431 19.26 -57.89 16.17
C ALA A 431 18.70 -59.26 15.73
N ARG A 432 17.82 -59.28 14.73
CA ARG A 432 17.36 -60.53 14.09
C ARG A 432 18.34 -60.99 13.00
N THR A 433 18.37 -62.30 12.72
CA THR A 433 19.08 -62.89 11.58
C THR A 433 18.81 -62.12 10.27
N GLY A 434 19.88 -61.91 9.50
CA GLY A 434 19.91 -61.12 8.26
C GLY A 434 20.42 -59.69 8.45
N SER A 435 20.69 -59.27 9.69
CA SER A 435 21.25 -57.96 9.99
C SER A 435 22.74 -57.86 9.68
N ILE A 436 23.22 -56.64 9.42
CA ILE A 436 24.63 -56.33 9.16
C ILE A 436 25.12 -55.36 10.24
N TYR A 437 26.35 -55.50 10.70
CA TYR A 437 26.99 -54.55 11.60
C TYR A 437 28.36 -54.12 11.05
N LEU A 438 28.59 -52.82 11.01
CA LEU A 438 29.83 -52.20 10.55
C LEU A 438 30.67 -51.76 11.77
N ASN A 439 31.80 -52.42 11.97
CA ASN A 439 32.70 -52.16 13.09
C ASN A 439 33.73 -51.09 12.72
N ARG A 440 33.58 -49.89 13.31
CA ARG A 440 34.47 -48.74 13.07
C ARG A 440 35.88 -48.91 13.62
N SER A 441 36.09 -49.88 14.52
CA SER A 441 37.41 -50.22 15.06
C SER A 441 37.90 -51.58 14.54
N GLY A 442 37.27 -52.12 13.50
CA GLY A 442 37.63 -53.40 12.89
C GLY A 442 38.84 -53.29 11.97
N GLY A 443 39.58 -54.39 11.85
CA GLY A 443 40.62 -54.60 10.85
C GLY A 443 40.25 -55.71 9.88
N ALA A 444 41.24 -56.27 9.17
CA ALA A 444 41.02 -57.41 8.26
C ALA A 444 40.20 -58.52 8.94
N GLY A 445 39.10 -58.93 8.31
CA GLY A 445 38.20 -59.98 8.81
C GLY A 445 37.35 -59.60 10.03
N THR A 446 37.31 -58.33 10.44
CA THR A 446 36.50 -57.85 11.58
C THR A 446 35.80 -56.52 11.33
N THR A 447 35.84 -56.02 10.09
CA THR A 447 35.19 -54.76 9.69
C THR A 447 33.68 -54.89 9.53
N MET A 448 33.20 -56.06 9.10
CA MET A 448 31.77 -56.33 8.88
C MET A 448 31.37 -57.61 9.60
N TYR A 449 30.17 -57.59 10.19
CA TYR A 449 29.54 -58.77 10.77
C TYR A 449 28.15 -58.96 10.18
N VAL A 450 27.75 -60.21 10.00
CA VAL A 450 26.40 -60.60 9.61
C VAL A 450 25.76 -61.39 10.74
N LYS A 451 24.51 -61.07 11.07
CA LYS A 451 23.71 -61.82 12.04
C LYS A 451 23.19 -63.08 11.37
N GLU A 452 23.76 -64.22 11.70
CA GLU A 452 23.41 -65.50 11.04
C GLU A 452 22.37 -66.28 11.84
N LYS A 453 22.27 -66.07 13.16
CA LYS A 453 21.34 -66.81 14.02
C LYS A 453 20.77 -65.96 15.17
N GLY A 454 19.54 -66.29 15.57
CA GLY A 454 18.91 -65.78 16.78
C GLY A 454 18.24 -64.41 16.64
N THR A 455 17.66 -63.95 17.73
CA THR A 455 16.97 -62.66 17.86
C THR A 455 17.52 -61.79 19.00
N THR A 456 18.59 -62.24 19.66
CA THR A 456 19.23 -61.59 20.82
C THR A 456 20.58 -60.98 20.41
N ASN A 457 21.44 -60.63 21.37
CA ASN A 457 22.77 -60.05 21.13
C ASN A 457 23.87 -61.04 20.70
N THR A 458 23.56 -62.32 20.45
CA THR A 458 24.53 -63.37 20.05
C THR A 458 24.25 -63.99 18.68
N GLY A 459 25.25 -64.53 17.99
CA GLY A 459 25.13 -65.10 16.64
C GLY A 459 25.56 -64.16 15.50
N TRP A 460 26.41 -63.17 15.80
CA TRP A 460 27.10 -62.34 14.81
C TRP A 460 28.39 -63.03 14.33
N VAL A 461 28.59 -63.05 13.01
CA VAL A 461 29.76 -63.68 12.37
C VAL A 461 30.48 -62.65 11.52
N ALA A 462 31.79 -62.50 11.73
CA ALA A 462 32.61 -61.59 10.94
C ALA A 462 32.75 -62.07 9.49
N LYS A 463 32.83 -61.14 8.54
CA LYS A 463 32.87 -61.39 7.10
C LYS A 463 34.02 -60.70 6.40
#